data_AF-A0A2E0QJ85-F1
#
_entry.id   AF-A0A2E0QJ85-F1
#
_cell.length_a   1.000
_cell.length_b   1.000
_cell.length_c   1.000
_cell.angle_alpha   90.00
_cell.angle_beta   90.00
_cell.angle_gamma   90.00
#
_symmetry.space_group_name_H-M   'P 1'
#
loop_
_entity.id
_entity.type
_entity.pdbx_description
1 polymer ?
#
loop_
_entity_poly.entity_id
_entity_poly.type
_entity_poly.pdbx_seq_one_letter_code
_entity_poly.pdbx_strand_id
1 'polypeptide(L)'
;MNRTKNLFLITAIGIVMLTPSTAYAHKLIPTDGSNISIDSSLEIPDPSISWAMYEEINGDIRYYSFYGKQGDPLYASIVIPKLENLIEFTPSIAFIGVESHLDLIEEFKILKPRTSFDFSLPQGYDAYVFDYDGIIPSKEFYEPFGQVTYWERQEINFDFPVDGTYYLAVFDENSTPGKYALAVGTIEDFSAYDFFTILPYAWFETKLFLNDYLSAISAILILIGLLGVIGFLIYRKFKK
;
A
#
# COMPACT_ATOMS: atom_id res chain seq x y z
N MET A 1 21.26 24.94 -38.06
CA MET A 1 19.94 25.33 -37.52
C MET A 1 19.01 24.15 -37.14
N ASN A 2 19.40 22.88 -37.35
CA ASN A 2 18.53 21.71 -37.08
C ASN A 2 18.78 20.99 -35.75
N ARG A 3 20.00 21.04 -35.17
CA ARG A 3 20.31 20.33 -33.93
C ARG A 3 19.63 20.92 -32.68
N THR A 4 19.51 22.25 -32.62
CA THR A 4 18.86 22.95 -31.50
C THR A 4 17.34 22.75 -31.48
N LYS A 5 16.70 22.66 -32.65
CA LYS A 5 15.27 22.35 -32.76
C LYS A 5 14.93 20.92 -32.31
N ASN A 6 15.78 19.94 -32.68
CA ASN A 6 15.59 18.55 -32.24
C ASN A 6 15.84 18.37 -30.74
N LEU A 7 16.81 19.08 -30.16
CA LEU A 7 17.05 19.05 -28.72
C LEU A 7 15.89 19.69 -27.95
N PHE A 8 15.39 20.84 -28.40
CA PHE A 8 14.19 21.48 -27.83
C PHE A 8 12.96 20.58 -27.91
N LEU A 9 12.77 19.85 -29.01
CA LEU A 9 11.63 18.94 -29.17
C LEU A 9 11.73 17.73 -28.23
N ILE A 10 12.93 17.16 -28.05
CA ILE A 10 13.16 16.05 -27.10
C ILE A 10 12.96 16.53 -25.65
N THR A 11 13.46 17.72 -25.30
CA THR A 11 13.26 18.31 -23.98
C THR A 11 11.80 18.67 -23.72
N ALA A 12 11.08 19.20 -24.73
CA ALA A 12 9.66 19.52 -24.62
C ALA A 12 8.78 18.27 -24.48
N ILE A 13 9.08 17.18 -25.20
CA ILE A 13 8.39 15.89 -25.03
C ILE A 13 8.66 15.30 -23.64
N GLY A 14 9.88 15.45 -23.11
CA GLY A 14 10.20 15.05 -21.73
C GLY A 14 9.46 15.87 -20.67
N ILE A 15 9.20 17.16 -20.91
CA ILE A 15 8.47 18.05 -19.98
C ILE A 15 6.95 17.83 -20.04
N VAL A 16 6.39 17.48 -21.21
CA VAL A 16 4.95 17.17 -21.34
C VAL A 16 4.60 15.81 -20.71
N MET A 17 5.56 14.88 -20.61
CA MET A 17 5.43 13.64 -19.84
C MET A 17 5.53 13.84 -18.32
N LEU A 18 5.79 15.07 -17.86
CA LEU A 18 5.89 15.45 -16.44
C LEU A 18 4.68 16.29 -15.99
N THR A 19 3.53 16.19 -16.65
CA THR A 19 2.29 16.71 -16.06
C THR A 19 1.97 15.84 -14.85
N PRO A 20 1.93 16.37 -13.62
CA PRO A 20 1.50 15.58 -12.48
C PRO A 20 0.05 15.18 -12.75
N SER A 21 -0.18 13.92 -13.15
CA SER A 21 -1.46 13.31 -12.88
C SER A 21 -1.66 13.41 -11.38
N THR A 22 -2.88 13.67 -10.93
CA THR A 22 -3.28 13.46 -9.54
C THR A 22 -3.05 11.98 -9.24
N ALA A 23 -1.81 11.65 -8.87
CA ALA A 23 -1.37 10.31 -8.62
C ALA A 23 -1.87 10.00 -7.23
N TYR A 24 -2.87 9.12 -7.17
CA TYR A 24 -3.31 8.47 -5.94
C TYR A 24 -2.18 7.59 -5.42
N ALA A 25 -1.15 8.23 -4.88
CA ALA A 25 0.00 7.55 -4.32
C ALA A 25 -0.28 7.35 -2.83
N HIS A 26 -0.27 6.09 -2.40
CA HIS A 26 -0.19 5.80 -0.98
C HIS A 26 1.24 6.06 -0.52
N LYS A 27 1.41 6.59 0.69
CA LYS A 27 2.72 6.57 1.34
C LYS A 27 3.06 5.13 1.72
N LEU A 28 4.18 4.63 1.24
CA LEU A 28 4.62 3.27 1.56
C LEU A 28 5.24 3.26 2.97
N ILE A 29 4.73 2.39 3.84
CA ILE A 29 5.42 1.99 5.07
C ILE A 29 6.23 0.73 4.73
N PRO A 30 7.57 0.76 4.84
CA PRO A 30 8.40 -0.43 4.63
C PRO A 30 8.04 -1.53 5.61
N THR A 31 8.06 -2.76 5.14
CA THR A 31 7.76 -3.97 5.90
C THR A 31 8.93 -4.94 5.83
N ASP A 32 9.12 -5.73 6.88
CA ASP A 32 10.11 -6.80 6.95
C ASP A 32 9.51 -8.14 7.40
N GLY A 33 8.18 -8.21 7.52
CA GLY A 33 7.42 -9.37 7.97
C GLY A 33 7.59 -9.68 9.47
N SER A 34 8.18 -8.80 10.27
CA SER A 34 8.38 -9.02 11.71
C SER A 34 7.14 -8.77 12.57
N ASN A 35 6.08 -8.21 11.99
CA ASN A 35 4.84 -7.85 12.65
C ASN A 35 3.89 -9.05 12.86
N ILE A 36 4.36 -10.05 13.60
CA ILE A 36 3.71 -11.37 13.76
C ILE A 36 2.88 -11.50 15.04
N SER A 37 2.81 -10.45 15.87
CA SER A 37 1.99 -10.41 17.07
C SER A 37 1.53 -8.99 17.39
N ILE A 38 0.57 -8.85 18.31
CA ILE A 38 0.13 -7.54 18.84
C ILE A 38 1.31 -6.72 19.39
N ASP A 39 2.21 -7.35 20.15
CA ASP A 39 3.37 -6.71 20.76
C ASP A 39 4.43 -6.27 19.74
N SER A 40 4.47 -6.91 18.57
CA SER A 40 5.39 -6.60 17.46
C SER A 40 4.69 -5.92 16.28
N SER A 41 3.44 -5.49 16.46
CA SER A 41 2.62 -4.91 15.40
C SER A 41 3.30 -3.73 14.71
N LEU A 42 3.09 -3.61 13.40
CA LEU A 42 3.59 -2.48 12.63
C LEU A 42 2.73 -1.25 12.92
N GLU A 43 3.32 -0.20 13.46
CA GLU A 43 2.62 1.06 13.73
C GLU A 43 2.29 1.80 12.42
N ILE A 44 1.02 2.13 12.23
CA ILE A 44 0.52 2.98 11.15
C ILE A 44 0.33 4.40 11.74
N PRO A 45 1.14 5.38 11.33
CA PRO A 45 1.02 6.75 11.83
C PRO A 45 -0.24 7.41 11.26
N ASP A 46 -1.14 7.93 12.09
CA ASP A 46 -2.39 8.59 11.66
C ASP A 46 -3.19 7.77 10.62
N PRO A 47 -4.17 6.95 11.06
CA PRO A 47 -4.89 6.03 10.17
C PRO A 47 -5.79 6.74 9.14
N SER A 48 -5.94 8.07 9.20
CA SER A 48 -6.67 8.83 8.17
C SER A 48 -5.78 9.17 6.96
N ILE A 49 -4.46 9.24 7.14
CA ILE A 49 -3.50 9.44 6.05
C ILE A 49 -3.42 8.19 5.17
N SER A 50 -3.31 8.38 3.87
CA SER A 50 -3.25 7.30 2.88
C SER A 50 -1.89 6.59 2.90
N TRP A 51 -1.86 5.43 3.55
CA TRP A 51 -0.72 4.52 3.64
C TRP A 51 -0.95 3.24 2.84
N ALA A 52 0.15 2.59 2.47
CA ALA A 52 0.16 1.24 1.95
C ALA A 52 1.29 0.42 2.57
N MET A 53 1.02 -0.86 2.78
CA MET A 53 1.98 -1.86 3.24
C MET A 53 1.93 -3.04 2.29
N TYR A 54 3.08 -3.49 1.80
CA TYR A 54 3.20 -4.66 0.94
C TYR A 54 3.71 -5.83 1.77
N GLU A 55 3.00 -6.95 1.75
CA GLU A 55 3.37 -8.11 2.57
C GLU A 55 3.16 -9.41 1.80
N GLU A 56 3.88 -10.42 2.26
CA GLU A 56 3.69 -11.81 1.86
C GLU A 56 3.46 -12.65 3.12
N ILE A 57 2.39 -13.44 3.10
CA ILE A 57 2.05 -14.36 4.19
C ILE A 57 2.05 -15.79 3.68
N ASN A 58 2.38 -16.72 4.56
CA ASN A 58 2.36 -18.16 4.32
C ASN A 58 1.91 -18.88 5.59
N GLY A 59 0.60 -18.81 5.88
CA GLY A 59 0.03 -19.28 7.15
C GLY A 59 0.30 -18.38 8.34
N ASP A 60 1.12 -17.34 8.19
CA ASP A 60 1.37 -16.34 9.22
C ASP A 60 0.27 -15.26 9.23
N ILE A 61 0.17 -14.58 10.38
CA ILE A 61 -0.68 -13.40 10.57
C ILE A 61 0.22 -12.17 10.60
N ARG A 62 -0.24 -11.07 10.00
CA ARG A 62 0.42 -9.76 10.04
C ARG A 62 -0.43 -8.79 10.84
N TYR A 63 0.15 -8.16 11.85
CA TYR A 63 -0.51 -7.25 12.76
C TYR A 63 -0.07 -5.80 12.51
N TYR A 64 -1.02 -4.88 12.61
CA TYR A 64 -0.80 -3.45 12.48
C TYR A 64 -1.49 -2.74 13.62
N SER A 65 -0.90 -1.68 14.15
CA SER A 65 -1.48 -0.89 15.23
C SER A 65 -1.60 0.57 14.83
N PHE A 66 -2.60 1.26 15.38
CA PHE A 66 -2.78 2.69 15.20
C PHE A 66 -3.63 3.27 16.33
N TYR A 67 -3.51 4.57 16.52
CA TYR A 67 -4.38 5.33 17.41
C TYR A 67 -5.54 5.93 16.61
N GLY A 68 -6.76 5.50 16.92
CA GLY A 68 -7.99 6.09 16.38
C GLY A 68 -8.48 7.20 17.31
N LYS A 69 -8.83 8.36 16.75
CA LYS A 69 -9.50 9.44 17.49
C LYS A 69 -10.99 9.38 17.18
N GLN A 70 -11.82 9.60 18.20
CA GLN A 70 -13.27 9.59 18.06
C GLN A 70 -13.74 10.53 16.93
N GLY A 71 -14.54 9.99 16.01
CA GLY A 71 -15.09 10.71 14.88
C GLY A 71 -14.15 10.85 13.67
N ASP A 72 -12.87 10.46 13.78
CA ASP A 72 -12.00 10.36 12.60
C ASP A 72 -12.35 9.09 11.80
N PRO A 73 -12.27 9.14 10.46
CA PRO A 73 -12.61 8.00 9.62
C PRO A 73 -11.47 6.98 9.60
N LEU A 74 -11.82 5.70 9.72
CA LEU A 74 -10.98 4.59 9.32
C LEU A 74 -11.42 4.11 7.93
N TYR A 75 -10.46 4.03 7.01
CA TYR A 75 -10.56 3.25 5.80
C TYR A 75 -9.45 2.21 5.80
N ALA A 76 -9.78 0.95 5.55
CA ALA A 76 -8.78 -0.10 5.35
C ALA A 76 -9.24 -1.05 4.25
N SER A 77 -8.37 -1.37 3.30
CA SER A 77 -8.70 -2.31 2.24
C SER A 77 -7.53 -3.21 1.87
N ILE A 78 -7.86 -4.43 1.49
CA ILE A 78 -6.91 -5.39 0.93
C ILE A 78 -7.06 -5.39 -0.59
N VAL A 79 -5.92 -5.31 -1.27
CA VAL A 79 -5.84 -5.55 -2.71
C VAL A 79 -4.75 -6.57 -3.01
N ILE A 80 -5.00 -7.45 -3.98
CA ILE A 80 -4.08 -8.54 -4.35
C ILE A 80 -3.41 -8.16 -5.67
N PRO A 81 -2.07 -8.18 -5.78
CA PRO A 81 -1.41 -7.88 -7.04
C PRO A 81 -1.87 -8.85 -8.12
N LYS A 82 -2.16 -8.34 -9.32
CA LYS A 82 -2.72 -9.12 -10.44
C LYS A 82 -1.67 -10.07 -11.04
N LEU A 83 -1.33 -11.11 -10.28
CA LEU A 83 -0.46 -12.22 -10.65
C LEU A 83 -1.32 -13.48 -10.77
N GLU A 84 -1.19 -14.23 -11.87
CA GLU A 84 -2.08 -15.37 -12.17
C GLU A 84 -2.19 -16.38 -11.02
N ASN A 85 -1.11 -16.60 -10.26
CA ASN A 85 -1.08 -17.53 -9.14
C ASN A 85 -1.77 -17.03 -7.86
N LEU A 86 -2.23 -15.78 -7.81
CA LEU A 86 -2.88 -15.16 -6.65
C LEU A 86 -4.38 -14.90 -6.86
N ILE A 87 -4.95 -15.32 -8.00
CA ILE A 87 -6.36 -15.06 -8.33
C ILE A 87 -7.33 -15.56 -7.25
N GLU A 88 -7.07 -16.76 -6.70
CA GLU A 88 -7.86 -17.40 -5.64
C GLU A 88 -7.45 -16.98 -4.23
N PHE A 89 -6.40 -16.18 -4.07
CA PHE A 89 -5.92 -15.78 -2.74
C PHE A 89 -6.90 -14.76 -2.14
N THR A 90 -7.52 -15.10 -1.01
CA THR A 90 -8.58 -14.32 -0.34
C THR A 90 -8.29 -14.20 1.16
N PRO A 91 -7.21 -13.50 1.54
CA PRO A 91 -6.89 -13.31 2.96
C PRO A 91 -7.97 -12.47 3.62
N SER A 92 -8.29 -12.74 4.88
CA SER A 92 -9.23 -11.97 5.69
C SER A 92 -8.54 -10.83 6.42
N ILE A 93 -9.32 -9.82 6.79
CA ILE A 93 -8.90 -8.73 7.65
C ILE A 93 -9.70 -8.76 8.94
N ALA A 94 -9.02 -8.76 10.08
CA ALA A 94 -9.64 -8.64 11.39
C ALA A 94 -9.39 -7.23 11.95
N PHE A 95 -10.45 -6.57 12.41
CA PHE A 95 -10.37 -5.36 13.19
C PHE A 95 -10.45 -5.70 14.67
N ILE A 96 -9.45 -5.28 15.43
CA ILE A 96 -9.22 -5.67 16.82
C ILE A 96 -9.21 -4.41 17.70
N GLY A 97 -9.85 -4.47 18.85
CA GLY A 97 -9.89 -3.38 19.81
C GLY A 97 -10.51 -3.82 21.14
N VAL A 98 -10.62 -2.88 22.06
CA VAL A 98 -11.31 -3.11 23.35
C VAL A 98 -12.76 -3.47 23.08
N GLU A 99 -13.26 -4.56 23.66
CA GLU A 99 -14.60 -5.13 23.42
C GLU A 99 -15.70 -4.06 23.48
N SER A 100 -15.73 -3.27 24.57
CA SER A 100 -16.72 -2.21 24.76
C SER A 100 -16.63 -1.06 23.75
N HIS A 101 -15.50 -0.89 23.06
CA HIS A 101 -15.38 0.08 21.97
C HIS A 101 -15.95 -0.49 20.67
N LEU A 102 -15.71 -1.77 20.39
CA LEU A 102 -16.17 -2.40 19.16
C LEU A 102 -17.71 -2.52 19.11
N ASP A 103 -18.36 -2.75 20.25
CA ASP A 103 -19.83 -2.77 20.39
C ASP A 103 -20.52 -1.47 19.96
N LEU A 104 -19.78 -0.36 19.93
CA LEU A 104 -20.28 0.96 19.57
C LEU A 104 -20.23 1.22 18.05
N ILE A 105 -19.60 0.34 17.27
CA ILE A 105 -19.49 0.49 15.81
C ILE A 105 -20.79 -0.01 15.17
N GLU A 106 -21.66 0.93 14.77
CA GLU A 106 -22.98 0.62 14.22
C GLU A 106 -22.89 -0.12 12.87
N GLU A 107 -21.87 0.16 12.06
CA GLU A 107 -21.60 -0.49 10.78
C GLU A 107 -21.48 -2.01 10.95
N PHE A 108 -20.90 -2.48 12.06
CA PHE A 108 -20.72 -3.91 12.30
C PHE A 108 -22.05 -4.63 12.57
N LYS A 109 -23.08 -3.92 13.04
CA LYS A 109 -24.44 -4.49 13.19
C LYS A 109 -25.09 -4.76 11.82
N ILE A 110 -24.71 -4.00 10.80
CA ILE A 110 -25.19 -4.12 9.43
C ILE A 110 -24.36 -5.16 8.67
N LEU A 111 -23.03 -5.02 8.72
CA LEU A 111 -22.09 -5.89 8.01
C LEU A 111 -22.05 -7.31 8.59
N LYS A 112 -22.36 -7.46 9.89
CA LYS A 112 -22.31 -8.73 10.64
C LYS A 112 -21.03 -9.54 10.38
N PRO A 113 -19.85 -8.92 10.59
CA PRO A 113 -18.59 -9.63 10.46
C PRO A 113 -18.54 -10.83 11.41
N ARG A 114 -17.71 -11.79 11.05
CA ARG A 114 -17.51 -13.01 11.84
C ARG A 114 -16.76 -12.68 13.13
N THR A 115 -17.16 -13.33 14.22
CA THR A 115 -16.54 -13.15 15.55
C THR A 115 -15.71 -14.35 16.01
N SER A 116 -15.71 -15.45 15.25
CA SER A 116 -14.81 -16.57 15.49
C SER A 116 -13.46 -16.31 14.86
N PHE A 117 -12.36 -16.57 15.56
CA PHE A 117 -10.99 -16.47 15.06
C PHE A 117 -10.06 -17.36 15.89
N ASP A 118 -8.93 -17.77 15.31
CA ASP A 118 -8.04 -18.77 15.89
C ASP A 118 -6.71 -18.20 16.43
N PHE A 119 -6.65 -16.87 16.63
CA PHE A 119 -5.49 -16.20 17.23
C PHE A 119 -5.79 -15.66 18.64
N SER A 120 -4.75 -15.49 19.45
CA SER A 120 -4.87 -15.00 20.83
C SER A 120 -4.84 -13.48 20.89
N LEU A 121 -5.70 -12.90 21.74
CA LEU A 121 -5.76 -11.46 21.99
C LEU A 121 -5.46 -11.13 23.45
N PRO A 122 -5.03 -9.89 23.74
CA PRO A 122 -4.92 -9.40 25.11
C PRO A 122 -6.27 -9.45 25.85
N GLN A 123 -6.23 -9.51 27.17
CA GLN A 123 -7.44 -9.50 27.98
C GLN A 123 -8.27 -8.22 27.74
N GLY A 124 -9.57 -8.38 27.50
CA GLY A 124 -10.51 -7.27 27.26
C GLY A 124 -10.54 -6.77 25.81
N TYR A 125 -9.78 -7.40 24.92
CA TYR A 125 -9.84 -7.19 23.48
C TYR A 125 -10.70 -8.25 22.81
N ASP A 126 -11.33 -7.87 21.71
CA ASP A 126 -12.06 -8.76 20.80
C ASP A 126 -11.73 -8.41 19.35
N ALA A 127 -12.20 -9.22 18.39
CA ALA A 127 -12.00 -9.00 16.97
C ALA A 127 -13.27 -9.26 16.15
N TYR A 128 -13.44 -8.44 15.11
CA TYR A 128 -14.38 -8.67 14.03
C TYR A 128 -13.64 -8.97 12.74
N VAL A 129 -13.93 -10.12 12.14
CA VAL A 129 -13.27 -10.61 10.93
C VAL A 129 -14.14 -10.40 9.70
N PHE A 130 -13.54 -9.81 8.68
CA PHE A 130 -14.13 -9.56 7.37
C PHE A 130 -13.46 -10.50 6.36
N ASP A 131 -14.24 -11.46 5.90
CA ASP A 131 -13.86 -12.42 4.87
C ASP A 131 -14.23 -11.89 3.48
N TYR A 132 -13.61 -12.42 2.43
CA TYR A 132 -13.98 -12.07 1.05
C TYR A 132 -15.04 -13.06 0.59
N ASP A 133 -16.26 -12.60 0.37
CA ASP A 133 -17.39 -13.41 -0.09
C ASP A 133 -17.81 -13.08 -1.54
N GLY A 134 -17.04 -12.22 -2.21
CA GLY A 134 -17.28 -11.81 -3.58
C GLY A 134 -16.90 -12.88 -4.62
N ILE A 135 -17.23 -12.59 -5.88
CA ILE A 135 -16.88 -13.47 -7.01
C ILE A 135 -15.38 -13.38 -7.35
N ILE A 136 -14.81 -14.50 -7.78
CA ILE A 136 -13.43 -14.59 -8.27
C ILE A 136 -13.45 -14.87 -9.80
N PRO A 137 -12.64 -14.18 -10.63
CA PRO A 137 -11.80 -13.03 -10.29
C PRO A 137 -12.63 -11.82 -9.85
N SER A 138 -12.12 -11.10 -8.85
CA SER A 138 -12.77 -9.89 -8.36
C SER A 138 -12.52 -8.69 -9.29
N LYS A 139 -13.13 -7.56 -8.94
CA LYS A 139 -12.95 -6.30 -9.67
C LYS A 139 -11.48 -5.89 -9.70
N GLU A 140 -11.04 -5.44 -10.87
CA GLU A 140 -9.71 -4.92 -11.08
C GLU A 140 -9.62 -3.43 -10.73
N PHE A 141 -8.51 -3.04 -10.12
CA PHE A 141 -8.14 -1.67 -9.81
C PHE A 141 -6.76 -1.38 -10.42
N TYR A 142 -6.68 -0.37 -11.30
CA TYR A 142 -5.40 0.09 -11.85
C TYR A 142 -4.87 1.26 -11.02
N GLU A 143 -3.69 1.08 -10.43
CA GLU A 143 -2.98 2.07 -9.64
C GLU A 143 -1.97 2.80 -10.56
N PRO A 144 -2.20 4.08 -10.88
CA PRO A 144 -1.46 4.79 -11.91
C PRO A 144 -0.03 5.19 -11.53
N PHE A 145 0.28 5.38 -10.24
CA PHE A 145 1.60 5.77 -9.76
C PHE A 145 2.62 4.64 -9.98
N GLY A 146 2.36 3.48 -9.39
CA GLY A 146 3.13 2.26 -9.55
C GLY A 146 2.96 1.60 -10.91
N GLN A 147 1.93 2.00 -11.69
CA GLN A 147 1.59 1.46 -13.00
C GLN A 147 1.32 -0.05 -12.92
N VAL A 148 0.45 -0.42 -12.00
CA VAL A 148 0.16 -1.82 -11.67
C VAL A 148 -1.34 -2.03 -11.49
N THR A 149 -1.80 -3.25 -11.71
CA THR A 149 -3.19 -3.64 -11.49
C THR A 149 -3.27 -4.57 -10.29
N TYR A 150 -4.30 -4.37 -9.48
CA TYR A 150 -4.67 -5.23 -8.38
C TYR A 150 -6.08 -5.79 -8.58
N TRP A 151 -6.39 -6.87 -7.88
CA TRP A 151 -7.73 -7.35 -7.62
C TRP A 151 -8.20 -6.85 -6.25
N GLU A 152 -9.38 -6.25 -6.19
CA GLU A 152 -9.98 -5.77 -4.95
C GLU A 152 -10.39 -6.97 -4.04
N ARG A 153 -10.22 -6.84 -2.73
CA ARG A 153 -10.73 -7.77 -1.71
C ARG A 153 -11.60 -7.02 -0.71
N GLN A 154 -11.46 -7.34 0.58
CA GLN A 154 -12.27 -6.74 1.63
C GLN A 154 -11.89 -5.29 1.87
N GLU A 155 -12.91 -4.54 2.28
CA GLU A 155 -12.80 -3.16 2.68
C GLU A 155 -13.56 -2.99 4.00
N ILE A 156 -12.99 -2.20 4.90
CA ILE A 156 -13.62 -1.77 6.14
C ILE A 156 -13.63 -0.24 6.12
N ASN A 157 -14.78 0.34 6.45
CA ASN A 157 -14.95 1.78 6.52
C ASN A 157 -15.97 2.15 7.60
N PHE A 158 -15.55 2.95 8.59
CA PHE A 158 -16.38 3.50 9.66
C PHE A 158 -15.63 4.62 10.39
N ASP A 159 -16.34 5.40 11.21
CA ASP A 159 -15.74 6.42 12.07
C ASP A 159 -15.43 5.85 13.46
N PHE A 160 -14.25 6.13 14.02
CA PHE A 160 -13.89 5.60 15.33
C PHE A 160 -14.90 6.05 16.40
N PRO A 161 -15.47 5.11 17.19
CA PRO A 161 -16.49 5.47 18.15
C PRO A 161 -15.91 6.12 19.41
N VAL A 162 -14.64 5.81 19.73
CA VAL A 162 -13.93 6.25 20.93
C VAL A 162 -12.45 6.40 20.60
N ASP A 163 -11.77 7.31 21.28
CA ASP A 163 -10.32 7.38 21.30
C ASP A 163 -9.69 6.08 21.81
N GLY A 164 -8.69 5.55 21.10
CA GLY A 164 -7.98 4.37 21.57
C GLY A 164 -6.98 3.77 20.58
N THR A 165 -6.22 2.79 21.08
CA THR A 165 -5.37 1.95 20.24
C THR A 165 -6.20 0.82 19.68
N TYR A 166 -6.15 0.67 18.35
CA TYR A 166 -6.80 -0.39 17.59
C TYR A 166 -5.74 -1.14 16.79
N TYR A 167 -6.12 -2.32 16.32
CA TYR A 167 -5.26 -3.15 15.51
C TYR A 167 -5.99 -3.69 14.29
N LEU A 168 -5.24 -3.92 13.22
CA LEU A 168 -5.65 -4.78 12.11
C LEU A 168 -4.80 -6.04 12.14
N ALA A 169 -5.41 -7.17 11.81
CA ALA A 169 -4.70 -8.40 11.51
C ALA A 169 -5.10 -8.92 10.13
N VAL A 170 -4.12 -9.27 9.29
CA VAL A 170 -4.34 -9.88 7.97
C VAL A 170 -3.81 -11.30 7.98
N PHE A 171 -4.63 -12.25 7.54
CA PHE A 171 -4.31 -13.67 7.54
C PHE A 171 -5.14 -14.43 6.50
N ASP A 172 -4.72 -15.64 6.13
CA ASP A 172 -5.52 -16.55 5.30
C ASP A 172 -5.96 -17.75 6.13
N GLU A 173 -7.26 -18.04 6.17
CA GLU A 173 -7.79 -19.15 6.98
C GLU A 173 -7.25 -20.51 6.56
N ASN A 174 -7.02 -20.69 5.26
CA ASN A 174 -6.52 -21.94 4.71
C ASN A 174 -4.99 -22.00 4.72
N SER A 175 -4.32 -21.02 5.35
CA SER A 175 -2.87 -20.86 5.33
C SER A 175 -2.28 -20.83 3.91
N THR A 176 -3.05 -20.33 2.95
CA THR A 176 -2.65 -20.19 1.56
C THR A 176 -1.55 -19.13 1.47
N PRO A 177 -0.38 -19.45 0.88
CA PRO A 177 0.64 -18.43 0.65
C PRO A 177 0.15 -17.38 -0.34
N GLY A 178 0.42 -16.12 -0.08
CA GLY A 178 0.03 -15.05 -0.98
C GLY A 178 0.60 -13.68 -0.63
N LYS A 179 0.55 -12.80 -1.62
CA LYS A 179 0.96 -11.40 -1.51
C LYS A 179 -0.28 -10.52 -1.42
N TYR A 180 -0.25 -9.51 -0.57
CA TYR A 180 -1.29 -8.49 -0.51
C TYR A 180 -0.70 -7.11 -0.27
N ALA A 181 -1.44 -6.09 -0.69
CA ALA A 181 -1.24 -4.72 -0.23
C ALA A 181 -2.39 -4.35 0.70
N LEU A 182 -2.05 -3.92 1.92
CA LEU A 182 -3.00 -3.31 2.84
C LEU A 182 -2.92 -1.79 2.66
N ALA A 183 -4.01 -1.19 2.21
CA ALA A 183 -4.18 0.25 2.13
C ALA A 183 -4.95 0.73 3.36
N VAL A 184 -4.49 1.81 4.01
CA VAL A 184 -5.18 2.44 5.15
C VAL A 184 -5.27 3.94 4.91
N GLY A 185 -6.40 4.53 5.30
CA GLY A 185 -6.66 5.96 5.17
C GLY A 185 -6.86 6.42 3.72
N THR A 186 -7.30 7.68 3.59
CA THR A 186 -7.67 8.27 2.29
C THR A 186 -7.12 9.68 2.08
N ILE A 187 -6.60 10.31 3.13
CA ILE A 187 -6.06 11.67 3.05
C ILE A 187 -4.64 11.61 2.49
N GLU A 188 -4.44 12.23 1.32
CA GLU A 188 -3.12 12.41 0.75
C GLU A 188 -2.39 13.57 1.45
N ASP A 189 -1.28 13.26 2.10
CA ASP A 189 -0.39 14.25 2.71
C ASP A 189 1.05 14.00 2.25
N PHE A 190 1.55 14.75 1.28
CA PHE A 190 2.92 14.61 0.76
C PHE A 190 3.71 15.90 0.92
N SER A 191 4.88 15.80 1.55
CA SER A 191 5.85 16.88 1.61
C SER A 191 6.73 16.92 0.36
N ALA A 192 7.34 18.07 0.05
CA ALA A 192 8.32 18.18 -1.03
C ALA A 192 9.51 17.20 -0.84
N TYR A 193 9.85 16.84 0.39
CA TYR A 193 10.88 15.84 0.68
C TYR A 193 10.44 14.43 0.28
N ASP A 194 9.15 14.11 0.48
CA ASP A 194 8.57 12.80 0.13
C ASP A 194 8.66 12.54 -1.38
N PHE A 195 8.53 13.59 -2.21
CA PHE A 195 8.69 13.50 -3.66
C PHE A 195 10.08 13.01 -4.10
N PHE A 196 11.13 13.29 -3.33
CA PHE A 196 12.50 12.91 -3.67
C PHE A 196 12.98 11.67 -2.91
N THR A 197 12.19 11.16 -1.96
CA THR A 197 12.60 10.06 -1.07
C THR A 197 11.59 8.93 -1.07
N ILE A 198 10.39 9.18 -0.52
CA ILE A 198 9.34 8.18 -0.38
C ILE A 198 8.82 7.73 -1.74
N LEU A 199 8.50 8.65 -2.66
CA LEU A 199 7.91 8.27 -3.95
C LEU A 199 8.85 7.42 -4.83
N PRO A 200 10.13 7.80 -5.06
CA PRO A 200 11.03 6.95 -5.85
C PRO A 200 11.23 5.57 -5.23
N TYR A 201 11.32 5.51 -3.89
CA TYR A 201 11.41 4.25 -3.16
C TYR A 201 10.14 3.42 -3.35
N ALA A 202 8.95 3.99 -3.10
CA ALA A 202 7.68 3.31 -3.23
C ALA A 202 7.47 2.75 -4.64
N TRP A 203 7.76 3.53 -5.69
CA TRP A 203 7.65 3.07 -7.06
C TRP A 203 8.53 1.85 -7.33
N PHE A 204 9.78 1.87 -6.84
CA PHE A 204 10.72 0.76 -7.02
C PHE A 204 10.27 -0.49 -6.26
N GLU A 205 9.84 -0.32 -5.01
CA GLU A 205 9.30 -1.41 -4.19
C GLU A 205 8.06 -2.03 -4.82
N THR A 206 7.14 -1.23 -5.39
CA THR A 206 6.01 -1.77 -6.15
C THR A 206 6.47 -2.68 -7.29
N LYS A 207 7.52 -2.29 -8.04
CA LYS A 207 8.05 -3.13 -9.13
C LYS A 207 8.64 -4.44 -8.60
N LEU A 208 9.38 -4.40 -7.49
CA LEU A 208 9.91 -5.62 -6.87
C LEU A 208 8.80 -6.51 -6.33
N PHE A 209 7.83 -5.94 -5.63
CA PHE A 209 6.71 -6.65 -5.02
C PHE A 209 5.88 -7.42 -6.06
N LEU A 210 5.62 -6.81 -7.22
CA LEU A 210 4.90 -7.43 -8.34
C LEU A 210 5.78 -8.29 -9.27
N ASN A 211 7.05 -8.53 -8.92
CA ASN A 211 8.02 -9.25 -9.75
C ASN A 211 8.28 -8.60 -11.13
N ASP A 212 8.03 -7.30 -11.29
CA ASP A 212 8.29 -6.53 -12.51
C ASP A 212 9.74 -6.04 -12.56
N TYR A 213 10.66 -7.01 -12.56
CA TYR A 213 12.12 -6.74 -12.55
C TYR A 213 12.59 -6.04 -13.82
N LEU A 214 11.89 -6.22 -14.94
CA LEU A 214 12.25 -5.58 -16.21
C LEU A 214 12.05 -4.06 -16.13
N SER A 215 10.93 -3.60 -15.57
CA SER A 215 10.70 -2.16 -15.34
C SER A 215 11.71 -1.58 -14.35
N ALA A 216 11.99 -2.30 -13.25
CA ALA A 216 12.97 -1.88 -12.25
C ALA A 216 14.38 -1.71 -12.86
N ILE A 217 14.87 -2.71 -13.60
CA ILE A 217 16.17 -2.66 -14.28
C ILE A 217 16.19 -1.55 -15.34
N SER A 218 15.13 -1.40 -16.11
CA SER A 218 15.03 -0.36 -17.15
C SER A 218 15.13 1.03 -16.54
N ALA A 219 14.46 1.29 -15.40
CA ALA A 219 14.56 2.56 -14.69
C ALA A 219 15.99 2.86 -14.22
N ILE A 220 16.70 1.86 -13.68
CA ILE A 220 18.11 1.99 -13.27
C ILE A 220 19.00 2.31 -14.49
N LEU A 221 18.84 1.58 -15.60
CA LEU A 221 19.62 1.80 -16.81
C LEU A 221 19.39 3.19 -17.41
N ILE A 222 18.14 3.67 -17.42
CA ILE A 222 17.80 5.03 -17.85
C ILE A 222 18.50 6.06 -16.96
N LEU A 223 18.46 5.88 -15.63
CA LEU A 223 19.12 6.79 -14.69
C LEU A 223 20.63 6.84 -14.91
N ILE A 224 21.30 5.68 -15.04
CA ILE A 224 22.74 5.59 -15.33
C ILE A 224 23.05 6.26 -16.67
N GLY A 225 22.23 6.03 -17.70
CA GLY A 225 22.37 6.66 -19.01
C GLY A 225 22.30 8.19 -18.94
N LEU A 226 21.32 8.74 -18.21
CA LEU A 226 21.16 10.18 -18.01
C LEU A 226 22.37 10.79 -17.28
N LEU A 227 22.85 10.16 -16.20
CA LEU A 227 24.04 10.59 -15.48
C LEU A 227 25.29 10.53 -16.37
N GLY A 228 25.42 9.50 -17.20
CA GLY A 228 26.50 9.37 -18.18
C GLY A 228 26.50 10.49 -19.23
N VAL A 229 25.32 10.86 -19.75
CA VAL A 229 25.17 11.98 -20.68
C VAL A 229 25.55 13.30 -20.01
N ILE A 230 25.08 13.55 -18.78
CA ILE A 230 25.41 14.75 -18.01
C ILE A 230 26.93 14.84 -17.78
N GLY A 231 27.55 13.75 -17.30
CA GLY A 231 28.99 13.67 -17.08
C GLY A 231 29.80 13.91 -18.36
N PHE A 232 29.36 13.35 -19.48
CA PHE A 232 29.99 13.59 -20.79
C PHE A 232 29.90 15.05 -21.24
N LEU A 233 28.74 15.70 -21.06
CA LEU A 233 28.54 17.11 -21.39
C LEU A 233 29.42 18.02 -20.52
N ILE A 234 29.58 17.71 -19.23
CA ILE A 234 30.47 18.42 -18.30
C ILE A 234 31.93 18.24 -18.73
N TYR A 235 32.39 17.00 -18.96
CA TYR A 235 33.74 16.71 -19.43
C TYR A 235 34.09 17.48 -20.70
N ARG A 236 33.18 17.50 -21.67
CA ARG A 236 33.35 18.22 -22.93
C ARG A 236 33.46 19.74 -22.74
N LYS A 237 32.81 20.31 -21.71
CA LYS A 237 32.91 21.74 -21.38
C LYS A 237 34.27 22.10 -20.78
N PHE A 238 34.86 21.23 -19.97
CA PHE A 238 36.18 21.46 -19.34
C PHE A 238 37.38 21.15 -20.25
N LYS A 239 37.19 20.33 -21.29
CA LYS A 239 38.24 20.04 -22.28
C LYS A 239 38.36 21.11 -23.38
N LYS A 240 37.50 22.12 -23.37
CA LYS A 240 37.59 23.33 -24.20
C LYS A 240 38.23 24.45 -23.42
#